data_AF-A0A973JJ77-F1
#
_entry.id   AF-A0A973JJ77-F1
#
_cell.length_a   1.000
_cell.length_b   1.000
_cell.length_c   1.000
_cell.angle_alpha   90.00
_cell.angle_beta   90.00
_cell.angle_gamma   90.00
#
_symmetry.space_group_name_H-M   'P 1'
#
loop_
_entity.id
_entity.type
_entity.pdbx_description
1 polymer ?
#
loop_
_entity_poly.entity_id
_entity_poly.type
_entity_poly.pdbx_seq_one_letter_code
_entity_poly.pdbx_strand_id
1 'polypeptide(L)'
;MQAGDETLGTVFGHRARHEIPIFQRPYVWDEQRHWVPLWNDLRSAAERAEAPVVGGARPRELFLGAFVTQHVDPAPKRVPHRVVIDGQQRMTTLQVCLAAAHRVSAELGAVGAAASFETLVRNSDARVEQFPGDVY
;
A
#
# COMPACT_ATOMS: atom_id res chain seq x y z
N MET A 1 7.88 -20.61 5.49
CA MET A 1 7.81 -19.47 4.56
C MET A 1 6.56 -19.67 3.72
N GLN A 2 5.58 -18.76 3.78
CA GLN A 2 4.35 -18.84 2.97
C GLN A 2 4.47 -17.77 1.89
N ALA A 3 4.32 -18.17 0.63
CA ALA A 3 4.31 -17.29 -0.52
C ALA A 3 2.94 -17.37 -1.20
N GLY A 4 2.41 -16.24 -1.62
CA GLY A 4 1.11 -16.15 -2.29
C GLY A 4 0.92 -14.75 -2.87
N ASP A 5 0.03 -14.66 -3.85
CA ASP A 5 -0.34 -13.39 -4.45
C ASP A 5 -1.26 -12.62 -3.50
N GLU A 6 -0.93 -11.36 -3.25
CA GLU A 6 -1.67 -10.49 -2.34
C GLU A 6 -2.04 -9.19 -3.05
N THR A 7 -3.24 -8.69 -2.78
CA THR A 7 -3.68 -7.40 -3.30
C THR A 7 -3.18 -6.26 -2.41
N LEU A 8 -3.03 -5.06 -2.98
CA LEU A 8 -2.72 -3.86 -2.19
C LEU A 8 -3.72 -3.62 -1.05
N GLY A 9 -5.00 -3.93 -1.26
CA GLY A 9 -6.03 -3.83 -0.22
C GLY A 9 -5.77 -4.78 0.96
N THR A 10 -5.26 -5.99 0.70
CA THR A 10 -4.88 -6.91 1.77
C THR A 10 -3.62 -6.44 2.50
N VAL A 11 -2.63 -5.92 1.76
CA VAL A 11 -1.34 -5.50 2.32
C VAL A 11 -1.46 -4.21 3.13
N PHE A 12 -2.12 -3.18 2.60
CA PHE A 12 -2.19 -1.86 3.23
C PHE A 12 -3.46 -1.58 4.03
N GLY A 13 -4.50 -2.40 3.88
CA GLY A 13 -5.70 -2.28 4.70
C GLY A 13 -5.42 -2.51 6.19
N HIS A 14 -6.44 -2.27 7.02
CA HIS A 14 -6.35 -2.29 8.49
C HIS A 14 -6.13 -3.67 9.15
N ARG A 15 -5.44 -4.60 8.51
CA ARG A 15 -5.26 -5.98 8.98
C ARG A 15 -3.94 -6.21 9.70
N ALA A 16 -2.90 -5.44 9.38
CA ALA A 16 -1.58 -5.57 10.02
C ALA A 16 -0.79 -4.27 9.97
N ARG A 17 0.03 -4.04 10.99
CA ARG A 17 1.06 -2.99 10.96
C ARG A 17 2.32 -3.55 10.32
N HIS A 18 2.88 -2.81 9.37
CA HIS A 18 4.17 -3.10 8.77
C HIS A 18 5.25 -2.21 9.40
N GLU A 19 6.22 -2.83 10.08
CA GLU A 19 7.34 -2.12 10.70
C GLU A 19 8.60 -2.30 9.87
N ILE A 20 9.31 -1.20 9.66
CA ILE A 20 10.63 -1.17 9.07
C ILE A 20 11.66 -1.20 10.21
N PRO A 21 12.47 -2.26 10.35
CA PRO A 21 13.50 -2.31 11.39
C PRO A 21 14.56 -1.22 11.23
N ILE A 22 15.12 -0.77 12.36
CA ILE A 22 16.15 0.29 12.39
C ILE A 22 17.43 -0.05 11.60
N PHE A 23 17.75 -1.33 11.43
CA PHE A 23 18.92 -1.79 10.69
C PHE A 23 18.69 -1.85 9.17
N GLN A 24 17.47 -1.56 8.70
CA GLN A 24 17.21 -1.44 7.27
C GLN A 24 17.86 -0.19 6.68
N ARG A 25 18.08 -0.21 5.36
CA ARG A 25 18.69 0.92 4.67
C ARG A 25 17.75 2.13 4.67
N PRO A 26 18.27 3.37 4.69
CA PRO A 26 17.46 4.56 4.45
C PRO A 26 16.77 4.53 3.08
N TYR A 27 15.78 5.39 2.88
CA TYR A 27 15.14 5.57 1.58
C TYR A 27 16.12 6.15 0.55
N VAL A 28 16.36 5.44 -0.55
CA VAL A 28 17.34 5.83 -1.60
C VAL A 28 16.79 5.73 -3.02
N TRP A 29 15.50 5.45 -3.19
CA TRP A 29 14.90 5.47 -4.52
C TRP A 29 14.90 6.90 -5.07
N ASP A 30 15.42 7.06 -6.28
CA ASP A 30 15.43 8.30 -7.03
C ASP A 30 14.37 8.34 -8.14
N GLU A 31 14.13 9.56 -8.64
CA GLU A 31 13.12 9.85 -9.66
C GLU A 31 13.32 9.04 -10.93
N GLN A 32 14.52 9.09 -11.53
CA GLN A 32 14.76 8.56 -12.87
C GLN A 32 14.73 7.04 -12.91
N ARG A 33 15.35 6.39 -11.91
CA ARG A 33 15.52 4.94 -11.90
C ARG A 33 14.35 4.21 -11.29
N HIS A 34 13.57 4.87 -10.43
CA HIS A 34 12.57 4.18 -9.61
C HIS A 34 11.19 4.81 -9.69
N TRP A 35 11.06 6.11 -9.43
CA TRP A 35 9.72 6.73 -9.31
C TRP A 35 9.03 6.82 -10.66
N VAL A 36 9.72 7.31 -11.69
CA VAL A 36 9.16 7.45 -13.04
C VAL A 36 8.75 6.09 -13.62
N PRO A 37 9.59 5.03 -13.56
CA PRO A 37 9.16 3.69 -13.97
C PRO A 37 7.93 3.18 -13.21
N LEU A 38 7.94 3.24 -11.87
CA LEU A 38 6.80 2.77 -11.07
C LEU A 38 5.52 3.56 -11.41
N TRP A 39 5.63 4.87 -11.54
CA TRP A 39 4.50 5.73 -11.88
C TRP A 39 3.95 5.43 -13.27
N ASN A 40 4.82 5.22 -14.27
CA ASN A 40 4.39 4.86 -15.62
C ASN A 40 3.65 3.51 -15.61
N ASP A 41 4.12 2.53 -14.84
CA ASP A 41 3.46 1.24 -14.70
C ASP A 41 2.08 1.36 -14.04
N LEU A 42 1.99 2.13 -12.94
CA LEU A 42 0.74 2.42 -12.24
C LEU A 42 -0.26 3.15 -13.14
N ARG A 43 0.18 4.22 -13.82
CA ARG A 43 -0.64 4.98 -14.77
C ARG A 43 -1.17 4.06 -15.87
N SER A 44 -0.28 3.29 -16.50
CA SER A 44 -0.66 2.38 -17.57
C SER A 44 -1.66 1.32 -17.11
N ALA A 45 -1.56 0.85 -15.86
CA ALA A 45 -2.53 -0.07 -15.28
C ALA A 45 -3.88 0.58 -15.02
N ALA A 46 -3.90 1.81 -14.52
CA ALA A 46 -5.13 2.58 -14.31
C ALA A 46 -5.84 2.87 -15.64
N GLU A 47 -5.11 3.36 -16.65
CA GLU A 47 -5.66 3.64 -17.99
C GLU A 47 -6.27 2.38 -18.62
N ARG A 48 -5.63 1.22 -18.45
CA ARG A 48 -6.20 -0.07 -18.91
C ARG A 48 -7.45 -0.50 -18.14
N ALA A 49 -7.55 -0.15 -16.86
CA ALA A 49 -8.72 -0.48 -16.06
C ALA A 49 -9.93 0.39 -16.44
N GLU A 50 -9.70 1.61 -16.91
CA GLU A 50 -10.74 2.52 -17.40
C GLU A 50 -11.13 2.28 -18.87
N ALA A 51 -10.24 1.67 -19.65
CA ALA A 51 -10.48 1.41 -21.06
C ALA A 51 -11.71 0.49 -21.27
N PRO A 52 -12.55 0.74 -22.30
CA PRO A 52 -13.67 -0.13 -22.64
C PRO A 52 -13.20 -1.56 -22.88
N VAL A 53 -13.88 -2.51 -22.24
CA VAL A 53 -13.56 -3.94 -22.39
C VAL A 53 -13.98 -4.40 -23.79
N VAL A 54 -13.03 -4.46 -24.72
CA VAL A 54 -13.23 -5.05 -26.04
C VAL A 54 -13.06 -6.56 -25.93
N GLY A 55 -14.14 -7.32 -26.17
CA GLY A 55 -14.10 -8.79 -26.20
C GLY A 55 -14.19 -9.50 -24.85
N GLY A 56 -14.61 -8.81 -23.78
CA GLY A 56 -14.87 -9.43 -22.46
C GLY A 56 -13.63 -9.82 -21.64
N ALA A 57 -12.41 -9.53 -22.14
CA ALA A 57 -11.18 -9.82 -21.41
C ALA A 57 -10.99 -8.87 -20.22
N ARG A 58 -10.68 -9.42 -19.04
CA ARG A 58 -10.34 -8.60 -17.87
C ARG A 58 -9.03 -7.83 -18.13
N PRO A 59 -8.90 -6.59 -17.61
CA PRO A 59 -7.64 -5.86 -17.65
C PRO A 59 -6.52 -6.68 -17.02
N ARG A 60 -5.33 -6.66 -17.63
CA ARG A 60 -4.14 -7.33 -17.07
C ARG A 60 -3.76 -6.70 -15.74
N GLU A 61 -3.64 -7.54 -14.71
CA GLU A 61 -3.18 -7.14 -13.39
C GLU A 61 -1.73 -6.63 -13.42
N LEU A 62 -1.46 -5.59 -12.63
CA LEU A 62 -0.11 -5.05 -12.46
C LEU A 62 0.58 -5.79 -11.30
N PHE A 63 1.69 -6.46 -11.62
CA PHE A 63 2.54 -7.03 -10.58
C PHE A 63 3.44 -5.95 -9.98
N LEU A 64 3.24 -5.64 -8.71
CA LEU A 64 4.01 -4.63 -7.98
C LEU A 64 5.28 -5.22 -7.33
N GLY A 65 5.74 -6.38 -7.79
CA GLY A 65 6.93 -7.04 -7.26
C GLY A 65 6.71 -7.71 -5.90
N ALA A 66 7.70 -8.52 -5.50
CA ALA A 66 7.66 -9.23 -4.23
C ALA A 66 7.89 -8.31 -3.02
N PHE A 67 7.28 -8.69 -1.90
CA PHE A 67 7.43 -8.09 -0.58
C PHE A 67 7.59 -9.20 0.44
N VAL A 68 8.59 -9.09 1.32
CA VAL A 68 8.91 -10.14 2.28
C VAL A 68 8.65 -9.62 3.68
N THR A 69 7.76 -10.30 4.41
CA THR A 69 7.51 -10.01 5.81
C THR A 69 7.76 -11.22 6.69
N GLN A 70 8.11 -10.94 7.93
CA GLN A 70 8.07 -11.89 9.01
C GLN A 70 6.86 -11.58 9.89
N HIS A 71 5.99 -12.57 10.07
CA HIS A 71 4.92 -12.49 11.04
C HIS A 71 5.51 -12.48 12.45
N VAL A 72 5.04 -11.58 13.30
CA VAL A 72 5.34 -11.55 14.72
C VAL A 72 4.05 -11.87 15.47
N ASP A 73 4.10 -12.86 16.35
CA ASP A 73 2.92 -13.29 17.11
C ASP A 73 2.31 -12.10 17.84
N PRO A 74 1.01 -11.82 17.64
CA PRO A 74 0.38 -10.67 18.25
C PRO A 74 0.27 -10.88 19.77
N ALA A 75 0.61 -9.85 20.55
CA ALA A 75 0.15 -9.78 21.92
C ALA A 75 -1.39 -9.68 21.94
N PRO A 76 -2.08 -10.25 22.94
CA PRO A 76 -3.54 -10.19 23.01
C PRO A 76 -4.07 -8.77 22.84
N LYS A 77 -5.12 -8.60 22.00
CA LYS A 77 -5.78 -7.33 21.65
C LYS A 77 -4.97 -6.34 20.80
N ARG A 78 -3.73 -6.65 20.39
CA ARG A 78 -2.95 -5.77 19.49
C ARG A 78 -3.19 -6.11 18.01
N VAL A 79 -3.00 -5.12 17.15
CA VAL A 79 -2.98 -5.34 15.69
C VAL A 79 -1.83 -6.29 15.35
N PRO A 80 -2.06 -7.31 14.51
CA PRO A 80 -0.98 -8.19 14.03
C PRO A 80 0.19 -7.38 13.48
N HIS A 81 1.39 -7.77 13.88
CA HIS A 81 2.59 -7.07 13.53
C HIS A 81 3.39 -7.84 12.49
N ARG A 82 3.88 -7.13 11.46
CA ARG A 82 4.71 -7.70 10.39
C ARG A 82 5.97 -6.89 10.26
N VAL A 83 7.10 -7.54 10.47
CA VAL A 83 8.41 -6.93 10.23
C VAL A 83 8.75 -7.06 8.76
N VAL A 84 9.10 -5.94 8.12
CA VAL A 84 9.52 -5.92 6.71
C VAL A 84 10.97 -6.37 6.59
N ILE A 85 11.18 -7.42 5.82
CA ILE A 85 12.49 -8.00 5.53
C ILE A 85 13.02 -7.45 4.20
N ASP A 86 12.16 -7.35 3.19
CA ASP A 86 12.49 -6.79 1.87
C ASP A 86 11.27 -6.11 1.22
N GLY A 87 11.52 -5.20 0.27
CA GLY A 87 10.50 -4.44 -0.44
C GLY A 87 10.15 -3.08 0.17
N GLN A 88 10.88 -2.66 1.21
CA GLN A 88 10.58 -1.42 1.96
C GLN A 88 10.47 -0.16 1.10
N GLN A 89 11.38 0.06 0.14
CA GLN A 89 11.41 1.30 -0.64
C GLN A 89 10.18 1.40 -1.54
N ARG A 90 9.83 0.27 -2.16
CA ARG A 90 8.64 0.17 -3.00
C ARG A 90 7.39 0.39 -2.16
N MET A 91 7.31 -0.26 -1.00
CA MET A 91 6.20 -0.12 -0.08
C MET A 91 6.01 1.34 0.36
N THR A 92 7.09 2.01 0.77
CA THR A 92 7.07 3.44 1.12
C THR A 92 6.62 4.30 -0.06
N THR A 93 7.15 4.05 -1.26
CA THR A 93 6.77 4.83 -2.46
C THR A 93 5.30 4.65 -2.80
N LEU A 94 4.78 3.41 -2.73
CA LEU A 94 3.37 3.13 -2.94
C LEU A 94 2.48 3.82 -1.90
N GLN A 95 2.87 3.85 -0.62
CA GLN A 95 2.13 4.60 0.41
C GLN A 95 2.12 6.10 0.12
N VAL A 96 3.22 6.69 -0.36
CA VAL A 96 3.25 8.09 -0.79
C VAL A 96 2.32 8.32 -1.98
N CYS A 97 2.32 7.43 -2.97
CA CYS A 97 1.40 7.51 -4.11
C CYS A 97 -0.07 7.45 -3.68
N LEU A 98 -0.43 6.52 -2.79
CA LEU A 98 -1.79 6.38 -2.25
C LEU A 98 -2.21 7.60 -1.43
N ALA A 99 -1.30 8.16 -0.61
CA ALA A 99 -1.54 9.39 0.13
C ALA A 99 -1.75 10.61 -0.78
N ALA A 100 -1.00 10.70 -1.88
CA ALA A 100 -1.20 11.72 -2.89
C ALA A 100 -2.54 11.53 -3.63
N ALA A 101 -2.88 10.30 -4.01
CA ALA A 101 -4.16 9.97 -4.65
C ALA A 101 -5.37 10.30 -3.76
N HIS A 102 -5.28 9.99 -2.45
CA HIS A 102 -6.26 10.39 -1.45
C HIS A 102 -6.44 11.92 -1.44
N ARG A 103 -5.35 12.67 -1.33
CA ARG A 103 -5.39 14.14 -1.29
C ARG A 103 -6.01 14.74 -2.54
N VAL A 104 -5.55 14.30 -3.72
CA VAL A 104 -6.08 14.78 -5.01
C VAL A 104 -7.56 14.42 -5.16
N SER A 105 -7.99 13.22 -4.74
CA SER A 105 -9.40 12.83 -4.77
C SER A 105 -10.26 13.72 -3.90
N ALA A 106 -9.76 14.10 -2.71
CA ALA A 106 -10.46 15.01 -1.81
C ALA A 106 -10.55 16.44 -2.39
N GLU A 107 -9.46 16.96 -2.95
CA GLU A 107 -9.42 18.28 -3.60
C GLU A 107 -10.37 18.37 -4.82
N LEU A 108 -10.54 17.27 -5.55
CA LEU A 108 -11.48 17.17 -6.69
C LEU A 108 -12.92 16.88 -6.28
N GLY A 109 -13.21 16.70 -4.98
CA GLY A 109 -14.55 16.35 -4.50
C GLY A 109 -15.00 14.92 -4.82
N ALA A 110 -14.08 14.03 -5.20
CA ALA A 110 -14.36 12.62 -5.48
C ALA A 110 -14.47 11.82 -4.17
N VAL A 111 -15.54 12.06 -3.40
CA VAL A 111 -15.73 11.57 -2.03
C VAL A 111 -15.54 10.04 -1.91
N GLY A 112 -16.10 9.26 -2.84
CA GLY A 112 -15.99 7.80 -2.80
C GLY A 112 -14.56 7.29 -3.05
N ALA A 113 -13.83 7.93 -3.96
CA ALA A 113 -12.42 7.60 -4.24
C ALA A 113 -11.53 8.03 -3.07
N ALA A 114 -11.75 9.22 -2.51
CA ALA A 114 -11.03 9.70 -1.33
C ALA A 114 -11.19 8.74 -0.15
N ALA A 115 -12.42 8.37 0.20
CA ALA A 115 -12.69 7.41 1.26
C ALA A 115 -12.03 6.05 1.00
N SER A 116 -12.03 5.56 -0.24
CA SER A 116 -11.36 4.31 -0.61
C SER A 116 -9.85 4.37 -0.36
N PHE A 117 -9.18 5.44 -0.80
CA PHE A 117 -7.74 5.60 -0.57
C PHE A 117 -7.40 5.83 0.91
N GLU A 118 -8.25 6.50 1.66
CA GLU A 118 -8.06 6.71 3.10
C GLU A 118 -7.90 5.38 3.84
N THR A 119 -8.72 4.36 3.51
CA THR A 119 -8.62 3.03 4.12
C THR A 119 -7.29 2.30 3.88
N LEU A 120 -6.53 2.73 2.87
CA LEU A 120 -5.22 2.16 2.51
C LEU A 120 -4.05 2.97 3.07
N VAL A 121 -4.29 4.24 3.43
CA VAL A 121 -3.25 5.16 3.91
C VAL A 121 -3.24 5.24 5.42
N ARG A 122 -4.40 5.12 6.06
CA ARG A 122 -4.57 5.27 7.52
C ARG A 122 -5.11 4.00 8.15
N ASN A 123 -4.82 3.78 9.42
CA ASN A 123 -5.53 2.79 10.23
C ASN A 123 -6.80 3.39 10.83
N SER A 124 -7.85 2.58 11.07
CA SER A 124 -9.10 3.09 11.62
C SER A 124 -9.00 3.54 13.09
N ASP A 125 -9.58 4.70 13.41
CA ASP A 125 -9.49 5.38 14.71
C ASP A 125 -9.93 4.51 15.90
N ALA A 126 -10.97 3.68 15.73
CA ALA A 126 -11.49 2.80 16.78
C ALA A 126 -10.45 1.79 17.32
N ARG A 127 -9.36 1.53 16.59
CA ARG A 127 -8.26 0.65 17.03
C ARG A 127 -7.09 1.41 17.64
N VAL A 128 -6.94 2.67 17.27
CA VAL A 128 -5.88 3.58 17.76
C VAL A 128 -6.20 4.07 19.17
N GLU A 129 -7.47 4.30 19.50
CA GLU A 129 -7.92 4.71 20.85
C GLU A 129 -7.59 3.69 21.94
N GLN A 130 -7.49 2.41 21.60
CA GLN A 130 -7.20 1.34 22.56
C GLN A 130 -5.69 1.17 22.84
N PHE A 131 -4.83 1.67 21.94
CA PHE A 131 -3.37 1.63 22.05
C PHE A 131 -2.75 2.90 21.41
N PRO A 132 -2.54 3.99 22.16
CA PRO A 132 -2.07 5.27 21.62
C PRO A 132 -0.69 5.24 20.94
N GLY A 133 0.10 4.17 21.13
CA GLY A 133 1.37 3.93 20.43
C GLY A 133 1.22 3.29 19.05
N ASP A 134 -0.01 2.96 18.65
CA ASP A 134 -0.34 2.37 17.35
C ASP A 134 -0.91 3.44 16.36
N VAL A 135 -0.83 4.74 16.71
CA VAL A 135 -1.16 5.88 15.82
C VAL A 135 -0.11 6.01 14.72
N TYR A 136 -0.47 5.70 13.47
CA TYR A 136 0.24 6.15 12.25
C TYR A 136 -0.76 6.33 11.10
#